data_AF-A0A938CHH8-F1
#
_entry.id   AF-A0A938CHH8-F1
#
_cell.length_a   1.000
_cell.length_b   1.000
_cell.length_c   1.000
_cell.angle_alpha   90.00
_cell.angle_beta   90.00
_cell.angle_gamma   90.00
#
_symmetry.space_group_name_H-M   'P 1'
#
loop_
_entity.id
_entity.type
_entity.pdbx_description
1 polymer ?
#
loop_
_entity_poly.entity_id
_entity_poly.type
_entity_poly.pdbx_seq_one_letter_code
_entity_poly.pdbx_strand_id
1 'polypeptide(L)' 'MKGLRVVSDFEREMQMALMNRALAEEIPTMFLMSHADHAFLSSSLVKEVCAAGGDISRFVPEAVEEALAAKLGRAD' A
#
# COMPACT_ATOMS: atom_id res chain seq x y z
N MET A 1 11.11 -8.08 1.00
CA MET A 1 10.02 -8.34 1.97
C MET A 1 8.71 -7.80 1.43
N LYS A 2 7.58 -8.44 1.74
CA LYS A 2 6.24 -8.07 1.27
C LYS A 2 5.24 -8.14 2.42
N GLY A 3 4.34 -7.17 2.50
CA GLY A 3 3.25 -7.15 3.48
C GLY A 3 1.99 -7.78 2.90
N LEU A 4 1.29 -8.59 3.68
CA LEU A 4 0.00 -9.18 3.34
C LEU A 4 -1.08 -8.53 4.21
N ARG A 5 -2.13 -7.98 3.59
CA ARG A 5 -3.24 -7.34 4.33
C ARG A 5 -4.48 -8.22 4.36
N VAL A 6 -4.78 -8.86 3.24
CA VAL A 6 -5.96 -9.72 3.03
C VAL A 6 -5.59 -10.91 2.15
N VAL A 7 -6.48 -11.90 2.06
CA VAL A 7 -6.26 -13.14 1.28
C VAL A 7 -5.94 -12.84 -0.19
N SER A 8 -6.53 -11.80 -0.78
CA SER A 8 -6.25 -11.43 -2.18
C SER A 8 -4.83 -10.90 -2.43
N ASP A 9 -4.19 -10.28 -1.43
CA ASP A 9 -2.77 -9.92 -1.55
C ASP A 9 -1.90 -11.19 -1.61
N PHE A 10 -2.27 -12.25 -0.88
CA PHE A 10 -1.49 -13.49 -0.83
C PHE A 10 -1.36 -14.14 -2.21
N GLU A 11 -2.46 -14.29 -2.96
CA GLU A 11 -2.45 -14.93 -4.28
C GLU A 11 -1.50 -14.21 -5.24
N ARG A 12 -1.64 -12.87 -5.34
CA ARG A 12 -0.81 -12.05 -6.22
C ARG A 12 0.67 -12.10 -5.82
N GLU A 13 0.95 -11.94 -4.53
CA GLU A 13 2.32 -11.86 -4.05
C GLU A 13 3.03 -13.23 -4.05
N MET A 14 2.28 -14.32 -3.86
CA MET A 14 2.79 -15.68 -3.99
C MET A 14 3.17 -16.01 -5.45
N GLN A 15 2.35 -15.63 -6.42
CA GLN A 15 2.69 -15.80 -7.85
C GLN A 15 3.99 -15.07 -8.20
N MET A 16 4.15 -13.82 -7.74
CA MET A 16 5.38 -13.06 -7.97
C MET A 16 6.58 -13.66 -7.25
N ALA A 17 6.41 -14.15 -6.01
CA ALA A 17 7.50 -14.79 -5.27
C ALA A 17 8.02 -16.06 -5.96
N LEU A 18 7.12 -16.87 -6.54
CA LEU A 18 7.50 -18.05 -7.32
C LEU A 18 8.25 -17.67 -8.60
N MET A 19 7.79 -16.62 -9.31
CA MET A 19 8.50 -16.10 -10.48
C MET A 19 9.89 -15.58 -10.11
N ASN A 20 9.99 -14.79 -9.04
CA ASN A 20 11.28 -14.26 -8.58
C ASN A 20 12.23 -15.37 -8.17
N ARG A 21 11.75 -16.43 -7.51
CA ARG A 21 12.57 -17.59 -7.16
C ARG A 21 13.11 -18.31 -8.39
N ALA A 22 12.34 -18.38 -9.48
CA ALA A 22 12.81 -18.97 -10.74
C ALA A 22 13.86 -18.09 -11.44
N LEU A 23 13.83 -16.78 -11.23
CA LEU A 23 14.75 -15.81 -11.83
C LEU A 23 16.05 -15.60 -11.01
N ALA A 24 15.95 -15.65 -9.68
CA ALA A 24 17.06 -15.44 -8.75
C ALA A 24 16.77 -16.21 -7.46
N GLU A 25 17.28 -17.45 -7.37
CA GLU A 25 17.00 -18.37 -6.26
C GLU A 25 17.63 -17.91 -4.94
N GLU A 26 18.75 -17.19 -5.01
CA GLU A 26 19.50 -16.66 -3.87
C GLU A 26 18.80 -15.50 -3.15
N ILE A 27 17.73 -14.95 -3.75
CA ILE A 27 16.97 -13.82 -3.20
C ILE A 27 15.63 -14.31 -2.65
N PRO A 28 15.52 -14.61 -1.34
CA PRO A 28 14.27 -15.07 -0.76
C PRO A 28 13.24 -13.94 -0.63
N THR A 29 11.98 -14.26 -0.92
CA THR A 29 10.85 -13.36 -0.61
C THR A 29 10.28 -13.70 0.77
N MET A 30 10.37 -12.76 1.71
CA MET A 30 9.76 -12.90 3.04
C MET A 30 8.44 -12.13 3.11
N PHE A 31 7.44 -12.75 3.74
CA PHE A 31 6.10 -12.20 3.93
C PHE A 31 5.86 -11.82 5.40
N LEU A 32 5.22 -10.69 5.62
CA LEU A 32 4.80 -10.22 6.93
C LEU A 32 3.29 -9.92 6.91
N MET A 33 2.58 -10.36 7.94
CA MET A 33 1.15 -10.06 8.09
C MET A 33 0.99 -8.65 8.64
N SER A 34 0.10 -7.87 8.02
CA SER A 34 -0.24 -6.53 8.50
C SER A 34 -1.11 -6.62 9.76
N HIS A 35 -0.99 -5.64 10.66
CA HIS A 35 -1.90 -5.53 11.79
C HIS A 35 -3.34 -5.35 11.29
N ALA A 36 -4.31 -6.03 11.92
CA ALA A 36 -5.71 -6.03 11.47
C ALA A 36 -6.29 -4.60 11.33
N ASP A 37 -5.95 -3.71 12.26
CA ASP A 37 -6.39 -2.31 12.25
C ASP A 37 -5.94 -1.51 11.03
N HIS A 38 -4.97 -2.01 10.26
CA HIS A 38 -4.45 -1.34 9.06
C HIS A 38 -4.73 -2.15 7.78
N ALA A 39 -5.45 -3.27 7.88
CA ALA A 39 -5.68 -4.18 6.75
C ALA A 39 -6.49 -3.53 5.61
N PHE A 40 -7.34 -2.56 5.93
CA PHE A 40 -8.13 -1.83 4.93
C PHE A 40 -7.33 -0.74 4.19
N LEU A 41 -6.16 -0.35 4.72
CA LEU A 41 -5.42 0.79 4.19
C LEU A 41 -4.76 0.42 2.86
N SER A 42 -4.99 1.25 1.84
CA SER A 42 -4.32 1.16 0.56
C SER A 42 -4.02 2.54 0.00
N SER A 43 -2.92 2.67 -0.73
CA SER A 43 -2.57 3.95 -1.37
C SER A 43 -3.63 4.38 -2.38
N SER A 44 -4.30 3.45 -3.06
CA SER A 44 -5.42 3.77 -3.97
C SER A 44 -6.57 4.41 -3.20
N LEU A 45 -7.00 3.78 -2.11
CA LEU A 45 -8.09 4.30 -1.26
C LEU A 45 -7.75 5.67 -0.67
N VAL A 46 -6.53 5.86 -0.15
CA VAL A 46 -6.09 7.17 0.38
C VAL A 46 -6.13 8.25 -0.69
N LYS A 47 -5.66 7.96 -1.90
CA LYS A 47 -5.70 8.91 -3.02
C LYS A 47 -7.13 9.23 -3.45
N GLU A 48 -8.03 8.24 -3.46
CA GLU A 48 -9.45 8.45 -3.78
C GLU A 48 -10.13 9.34 -2.74
N VAL A 49 -9.94 9.08 -1.45
CA VAL A 49 -10.47 9.92 -0.37
C VAL A 49 -9.92 11.33 -0.44
N CYS A 50 -8.61 11.48 -0.66
CA CYS A 50 -7.96 12.79 -0.82
C CYS A 50 -8.52 13.55 -2.04
N ALA A 51 -8.69 12.88 -3.19
CA ALA A 51 -9.25 13.48 -4.40
C ALA A 51 -10.72 13.87 -4.24
N ALA A 52 -11.47 13.19 -3.37
CA ALA A 52 -12.83 13.54 -2.99
C ALA A 52 -12.92 14.64 -1.92
N GLY A 53 -11.79 15.21 -1.49
CA GLY A 53 -11.73 16.28 -0.48
C GLY A 53 -11.79 15.79 0.98
N GLY A 54 -11.71 14.48 1.21
CA GLY A 54 -11.68 13.90 2.56
C GLY A 54 -10.41 14.25 3.34
N ASP A 55 -10.49 14.11 4.66
CA ASP A 55 -9.35 14.19 5.58
C ASP A 55 -8.62 12.83 5.62
N ILE A 56 -7.30 12.86 5.41
CA ILE A 56 -6.43 11.67 5.41
C ILE A 56 -5.33 11.73 6.47
N SER A 57 -5.29 12.77 7.31
CA SER A 57 -4.24 13.04 8.30
C SER A 57 -3.98 11.88 9.27
N ARG A 58 -5.01 11.07 9.56
CA ARG A 58 -4.90 9.89 10.44
C ARG A 58 -4.30 8.65 9.77
N PHE A 59 -4.16 8.67 8.45
CA PHE A 59 -3.76 7.49 7.66
C PHE A 59 -2.39 7.63 7.00
N VAL A 60 -1.84 8.84 6.97
CA VAL A 60 -0.53 9.12 6.38
C VAL A 60 0.26 10.09 7.25
N PRO A 61 1.60 10.08 7.18
CA PRO A 61 2.42 11.15 7.77
C PRO A 61 2.12 12.51 7.11
N GLU A 62 2.30 13.60 7.87
CA GLU A 62 2.06 14.99 7.44
C GLU A 62 2.72 15.33 6.10
N ALA A 63 3.99 14.98 5.91
CA ALA A 63 4.71 15.22 4.66
C ALA A 63 4.07 14.54 3.43
N VAL A 64 3.35 13.42 3.62
CA VAL A 64 2.62 12.72 2.55
C VAL A 64 1.27 13.39 2.28
N GLU A 65 0.59 13.88 3.31
CA GLU A 65 -0.64 14.65 3.17
C GLU A 65 -0.41 15.91 2.34
N GLU A 66 0.61 16.70 2.68
CA GLU A 66 1.00 17.90 1.93
C GLU A 66 1.30 17.59 0.45
N ALA A 67 2.08 16.53 0.21
CA ALA A 67 2.44 16.10 -1.14
C ALA A 67 1.22 15.64 -1.96
N LEU A 68 0.27 14.95 -1.32
CA LEU A 68 -0.97 14.53 -1.98
C LEU A 68 -1.89 15.72 -2.28
N ALA A 69 -2.01 16.68 -1.35
CA ALA A 69 -2.79 17.89 -1.55
C ALA A 69 -2.27 18.72 -2.72
N ALA A 70 -0.95 18.90 -2.81
CA ALA A 70 -0.29 19.61 -3.92
C ALA A 70 -0.46 18.88 -5.27
N LYS A 71 -0.40 17.54 -5.26
CA LYS A 71 -0.48 16.73 -6.48
C LYS A 71 -1.89 16.57 -7.03
N LEU A 72 -2.87 16.39 -6.15
CA LEU A 72 -4.26 16.10 -6.52
C LEU A 72 -5.15 17.34 -6.60
N GLY A 73 -4.60 18.51 -6.22
CA GLY A 73 -5.32 19.77 -6.29
C GLY A 73 -6.38 19.88 -5.21
N ARG A 74 -5.96 20.13 -3.97
CA ARG A 74 -6.73 21.07 -3.13
C ARG A 74 -6.51 22.47 -3.73
N ALA A 75 -7.27 22.79 -4.78
CA ALA A 75 -7.60 24.19 -5.02
C ALA A 75 -8.64 24.54 -3.95
N ASP A 76 -8.38 25.61 -3.22
CA ASP A 76 -9.27 26.18 -2.22
C ASP A 76 -10.74 26.29 -2.71
#